data_AF-A0A3M4SZR5-F1
#
_entry.id   AF-A0A3M4SZR5-F1
#
_cell.length_a   1.000
_cell.length_b   1.000
_cell.length_c   1.000
_cell.angle_alpha   90.00
_cell.angle_beta   90.00
_cell.angle_gamma   90.00
#
_symmetry.space_group_name_H-M   'P 1'
#
loop_
_entity.id
_entity.type
_entity.pdbx_description
1 polymer ?
#
loop_
_entity_poly.entity_id
_entity_poly.type
_entity_poly.pdbx_seq_one_letter_code
_entity_poly.pdbx_strand_id
1 'polypeptide(L)'
;MNQLQMGLFFDESSVDIAVSESGSWNFPSFNFREYQRLVTEARAQISSVPQEFMPFFLLGIEASEQSLSQAFIDDQRPSQWRAVAHFNDSMWLELNAVATSFVGSGAVCKVRTAPRSYVIGVYVEGVGSIIVNGWLSTGDCRYWAEFLPWSSCFFRPSFRDGVSVIPEVYCRWVHAVSCMQFSSAGDKVPSVTTVKVNGREYVVTSAVYSREYREGEAWAFVRLGDWAGPSFTYDQNIKEMEAGRKERGDQRGTLAKIRGEICVLSEMVILADHSSL
;
A
#
# COMPACT_ATOMS: atom_id res chain seq x y z
N MET A 1 26.43 5.75 -20.90
CA MET A 1 25.91 4.90 -19.80
C MET A 1 25.60 5.83 -18.64
N ASN A 2 24.35 6.28 -18.52
CA ASN A 2 23.92 7.14 -17.43
C ASN A 2 23.10 6.30 -16.45
N GLN A 3 23.62 6.11 -15.25
CA GLN A 3 22.83 5.64 -14.12
C GLN A 3 21.82 6.72 -13.77
N LEU A 4 20.53 6.45 -14.02
CA LEU A 4 19.42 7.20 -13.46
C LEU A 4 19.37 6.89 -11.95
N GLN A 5 19.97 7.78 -11.18
CA GLN A 5 19.78 7.86 -9.74
C GLN A 5 18.35 8.35 -9.51
N MET A 6 17.44 7.47 -9.07
CA MET A 6 16.13 7.89 -8.58
C MET A 6 16.34 8.62 -7.24
N GLY A 7 16.44 9.95 -7.30
CA GLY A 7 16.52 10.80 -6.13
C GLY A 7 15.17 10.86 -5.41
N LEU A 8 15.07 10.13 -4.30
CA LEU A 8 14.12 10.43 -3.24
C LEU A 8 14.59 11.72 -2.57
N PHE A 9 13.95 12.84 -2.87
CA PHE A 9 14.16 14.08 -2.12
C PHE A 9 13.20 14.08 -0.92
N PHE A 10 13.77 13.95 0.28
CA PHE A 10 13.11 14.33 1.52
C PHE A 10 13.52 15.78 1.79
N ASP A 11 12.59 16.71 1.60
CA ASP A 11 12.71 18.06 2.16
C ASP A 11 11.95 18.05 3.49
N GLU A 12 12.70 17.96 4.59
CA GLU A 12 12.23 18.13 5.95
C GLU A 12 12.25 19.63 6.28
N SER A 13 11.19 20.34 5.92
CA SER A 13 10.84 21.58 6.63
C SER A 13 9.34 21.91 6.55
N SER A 14 8.70 21.77 7.72
CA SER A 14 7.43 22.36 8.14
C SER A 14 6.12 21.87 7.49
N VAL A 15 5.36 21.06 8.24
CA VAL A 15 4.04 21.49 8.78
C VAL A 15 3.86 20.84 10.15
N ASP A 16 4.06 21.61 11.23
CA ASP A 16 3.42 21.33 12.51
C ASP A 16 1.94 21.70 12.37
N ILE A 17 1.05 20.71 12.28
CA ILE A 17 -0.26 20.75 12.93
C ILE A 17 -0.53 19.37 13.52
N ALA A 18 -0.87 19.43 14.80
CA ALA A 18 -1.15 18.36 15.72
C ALA A 18 -2.26 17.39 15.29
N VAL A 19 -2.28 16.31 16.07
CA VAL A 19 -3.34 15.33 16.31
C VAL A 19 -3.27 14.10 15.41
N SER A 20 -2.60 13.08 15.95
CA SER A 20 -2.93 11.67 15.70
C SER A 20 -4.40 11.42 16.05
N GLU A 21 -5.30 11.73 15.13
CA GLU A 21 -6.70 11.35 15.17
C GLU A 21 -6.88 10.20 14.17
N SER A 22 -6.97 8.97 14.68
CA SER A 22 -7.63 7.74 14.17
C SER A 22 -7.94 7.54 12.66
N GLY A 23 -7.25 8.18 11.73
CA GLY A 23 -7.67 8.27 10.32
C GLY A 23 -6.57 8.65 9.32
N SER A 24 -5.30 8.60 9.69
CA SER A 24 -4.18 8.85 8.78
C SER A 24 -3.71 7.56 8.07
N TRP A 25 -3.25 7.70 6.83
CA TRP A 25 -2.56 6.66 6.06
C TRP A 25 -1.05 6.64 6.32
N ASN A 26 -0.53 7.67 6.99
CA ASN A 26 0.86 7.70 7.41
C ASN A 26 1.08 6.80 8.63
N PHE A 27 2.27 6.23 8.73
CA PHE A 27 2.66 5.53 9.94
C PHE A 27 2.82 6.53 11.09
N PRO A 28 2.42 6.14 12.31
CA PRO A 28 2.73 6.93 13.50
C PRO A 28 4.25 7.01 13.68
N SER A 29 4.70 8.14 14.19
CA SER A 29 6.10 8.38 14.54
C SER A 29 6.27 8.17 16.04
N PHE A 30 7.20 7.31 16.44
CA PHE A 30 7.52 7.05 17.85
C PHE A 30 8.98 7.33 18.14
N ASN A 31 9.26 7.93 19.29
CA ASN A 31 10.60 7.91 19.85
C ASN A 31 10.91 6.53 20.47
N PHE A 32 12.19 6.30 20.83
CA PHE A 32 12.66 5.05 21.42
C PHE A 32 11.80 4.59 22.61
N ARG A 33 11.50 5.48 23.57
CA ARG A 33 10.77 5.13 24.81
C ARG A 33 9.32 4.80 24.53
N GLU A 34 8.68 5.53 23.61
CA GLU A 34 7.32 5.25 23.17
C GLU A 34 7.23 3.88 22.50
N TYR A 35 8.14 3.59 21.57
CA TYR A 35 8.18 2.28 20.91
C TYR A 35 8.46 1.15 21.89
N GLN A 36 9.43 1.32 22.80
CA GLN A 36 9.72 0.35 23.86
C GLN A 36 8.49 0.05 24.74
N ARG A 37 7.74 1.09 25.10
CA ARG A 37 6.50 0.93 25.87
C ARG A 37 5.46 0.12 25.10
N LEU A 38 5.24 0.42 23.82
CA LEU A 38 4.29 -0.31 22.98
C LEU A 38 4.66 -1.79 22.84
N VAL A 39 5.93 -2.12 22.63
CA VAL A 39 6.41 -3.52 22.57
C VAL A 39 6.22 -4.22 23.91
N THR A 40 6.48 -3.55 25.03
CA THR A 40 6.27 -4.10 26.37
C THR A 40 4.79 -4.37 26.65
N GLU A 41 3.91 -3.44 26.27
CA GLU A 41 2.45 -3.60 26.38
C GLU A 41 1.97 -4.77 25.52
N ALA A 42 2.45 -4.88 24.27
CA ALA A 42 2.13 -6.00 23.39
C ALA A 42 2.56 -7.35 23.97
N ARG A 43 3.76 -7.44 24.55
CA ARG A 43 4.26 -8.64 25.23
C ARG A 43 3.39 -9.02 26.43
N ALA A 44 2.99 -8.03 27.24
CA ALA A 44 2.14 -8.26 28.40
C ALA A 44 0.75 -8.77 28.02
N GLN A 45 0.25 -8.40 26.84
CA GLN A 45 -1.08 -8.76 26.35
C GLN A 45 -1.09 -9.97 25.41
N ILE A 46 0.03 -10.66 25.21
CA ILE A 46 0.13 -11.78 24.25
C ILE A 46 -0.87 -12.91 24.52
N SER A 47 -1.28 -13.11 25.78
CA SER A 47 -2.29 -14.10 26.16
C SER A 47 -3.70 -13.79 25.65
N SER A 48 -3.95 -12.56 25.17
CA SER A 48 -5.21 -12.17 24.52
C SER A 48 -5.27 -12.52 23.03
N VAL A 49 -4.13 -12.87 22.41
CA VAL A 49 -4.07 -13.29 21.01
C VAL A 49 -4.73 -14.66 20.85
N PRO A 50 -5.63 -14.85 19.86
CA PRO A 50 -6.17 -16.17 19.54
C PRO A 50 -5.04 -17.19 19.32
N GLN A 51 -5.24 -18.42 19.80
CA GLN A 51 -4.19 -19.44 19.85
C GLN A 51 -3.58 -19.71 18.46
N GLU A 52 -4.40 -19.61 17.42
CA GLU A 52 -4.03 -19.81 16.02
C GLU A 52 -3.07 -18.72 15.50
N PHE A 53 -3.08 -17.53 16.09
CA PHE A 53 -2.20 -16.42 15.70
C PHE A 53 -1.01 -16.24 16.63
N MET A 54 -1.06 -16.80 17.84
CA MET A 54 -0.08 -16.59 18.90
C MET A 54 1.39 -16.84 18.46
N PRO A 55 1.72 -17.91 17.69
CA PRO A 55 3.10 -18.13 17.24
C PRO A 55 3.65 -16.97 16.38
N PHE A 56 2.81 -16.40 15.52
CA PHE A 56 3.22 -15.30 14.63
C PHE A 56 3.43 -13.99 15.39
N PHE A 57 2.58 -13.71 16.39
CA PHE A 57 2.69 -12.52 17.22
C PHE A 57 3.91 -12.58 18.15
N LEU A 58 4.23 -13.75 18.70
CA LEU A 58 5.45 -13.93 19.48
C LEU A 58 6.70 -13.62 18.66
N LEU A 59 6.80 -14.13 17.43
CA LEU A 59 7.93 -13.83 16.54
C LEU A 59 8.07 -12.34 16.22
N GLY A 60 6.94 -11.65 16.00
CA GLY A 60 6.93 -10.22 15.75
C GLY A 60 7.39 -9.39 16.96
N ILE A 61 6.96 -9.77 18.16
CA ILE A 61 7.35 -9.12 19.42
C ILE A 61 8.84 -9.37 19.69
N GLU A 62 9.31 -10.62 19.55
CA GLU A 62 10.73 -10.96 19.76
C GLU A 62 11.66 -10.23 18.79
N ALA A 63 11.26 -10.10 17.51
CA ALA A 63 12.00 -9.31 16.55
C ALA A 63 12.04 -7.81 16.93
N SER A 64 10.98 -7.30 17.55
CA SER A 64 10.91 -5.91 18.03
C SER A 64 11.78 -5.68 19.26
N GLU A 65 11.78 -6.63 20.20
CA GLU A 65 12.66 -6.63 21.38
C GLU A 65 14.14 -6.71 20.95
N GLN A 66 14.45 -7.54 19.96
CA GLN A 66 15.80 -7.61 19.38
C GLN A 66 16.20 -6.28 18.73
N SER A 67 15.31 -5.67 17.94
CA SER A 67 15.56 -4.36 17.32
C SER A 67 15.82 -3.27 18.38
N LEU A 68 15.02 -3.24 19.45
CA LEU A 68 15.21 -2.34 20.60
C LEU A 68 16.56 -2.55 21.29
N SER A 69 16.99 -3.81 21.45
CA SER A 69 18.28 -4.13 22.09
C SER A 69 19.51 -3.66 21.32
N GLN A 70 19.37 -3.47 20.01
CA GLN A 70 20.44 -3.04 19.11
C GLN A 70 20.42 -1.53 18.83
N ALA A 71 19.36 -0.83 19.24
CA ALA A 71 19.19 0.60 19.00
C ALA A 71 19.75 1.46 20.15
N PHE A 72 20.13 2.70 19.81
CA PHE A 72 20.63 3.68 20.77
C PHE A 72 19.47 4.58 21.28
N ILE A 73 19.59 5.11 22.49
CA ILE A 73 18.54 5.97 23.10
C ILE A 73 18.31 7.26 22.29
N ASP A 74 19.36 7.77 21.63
CA ASP A 74 19.30 8.97 20.78
C ASP A 74 18.84 8.66 19.34
N ASP A 75 18.44 7.42 19.06
CA ASP A 75 18.05 7.01 17.71
C ASP A 75 16.67 7.59 17.34
N GLN A 76 16.69 8.72 16.64
CA GLN A 76 15.48 9.34 16.07
C GLN A 76 15.12 8.66 14.75
N ARG A 77 14.62 7.42 14.84
CA ARG A 77 14.10 6.67 13.67
C ARG A 77 12.59 6.47 13.75
N PRO A 78 11.78 7.54 13.70
CA PRO A 78 10.33 7.44 13.85
C PRO A 78 9.66 6.48 12.83
N SER A 79 10.29 6.22 11.68
CA SER A 79 9.73 5.40 10.59
C SER A 79 10.33 3.99 10.44
N GLN A 80 11.39 3.65 11.18
CA GLN A 80 12.14 2.38 11.04
C GLN A 80 11.93 1.37 12.16
N TRP A 81 11.09 1.65 13.15
CA TRP A 81 10.71 0.69 14.19
C TRP A 81 9.76 -0.41 13.67
N ARG A 82 10.13 -1.03 12.55
CA ARG A 82 9.42 -2.16 11.94
C ARG A 82 10.29 -3.37 12.13
N ALA A 83 9.87 -4.23 13.05
CA ALA A 83 10.54 -5.49 13.23
C ALA A 83 10.15 -6.43 12.10
N VAL A 84 11.17 -7.00 11.47
CA VAL A 84 11.00 -7.92 10.35
C VAL A 84 11.07 -9.32 10.90
N ALA A 85 9.95 -10.02 10.88
CA ALA A 85 9.93 -11.44 11.20
C ALA A 85 10.30 -12.24 9.95
N HIS A 86 11.23 -13.17 10.07
CA HIS A 86 11.55 -14.07 8.98
C HIS A 86 10.47 -15.13 8.84
N PHE A 87 9.69 -15.06 7.75
CA PHE A 87 8.69 -16.06 7.39
C PHE A 87 9.24 -16.99 6.30
N ASN A 88 9.08 -18.29 6.50
CA ASN A 88 9.26 -19.28 5.45
C ASN A 88 7.92 -19.64 4.79
N ASP A 89 7.97 -20.41 3.70
CA ASP A 89 6.78 -20.84 2.94
C ASP A 89 5.74 -21.53 3.81
N SER A 90 6.16 -22.38 4.76
CA SER A 90 5.26 -23.12 5.64
C SER A 90 4.49 -22.17 6.56
N MET A 91 5.17 -21.20 7.17
CA MET A 91 4.55 -20.21 8.05
C MET A 91 3.59 -19.30 7.29
N TRP A 92 3.95 -18.92 6.06
CA TRP A 92 3.06 -18.13 5.21
C TRP A 92 1.79 -18.92 4.86
N LEU A 93 1.93 -20.18 4.44
CA LEU A 93 0.79 -21.05 4.12
C LEU A 93 -0.13 -21.26 5.33
N GLU A 94 0.44 -21.49 6.51
CA GLU A 94 -0.29 -21.65 7.76
C GLU A 94 -1.05 -20.36 8.13
N LEU A 95 -0.36 -19.21 8.16
CA LEU A 95 -0.99 -17.93 8.44
C LEU A 95 -2.10 -17.63 7.43
N ASN A 96 -1.88 -17.93 6.15
CA ASN A 96 -2.87 -17.70 5.10
C ASN A 96 -4.13 -18.55 5.33
N ALA A 97 -3.96 -19.83 5.64
CA ALA A 97 -5.06 -20.75 5.90
C ALA A 97 -5.89 -20.28 7.11
N VAL A 98 -5.22 -19.89 8.20
CA VAL A 98 -5.90 -19.37 9.40
C VAL A 98 -6.58 -18.04 9.09
N ALA A 99 -5.88 -17.05 8.54
CA ALA A 99 -6.44 -15.71 8.31
C ALA A 99 -7.63 -15.71 7.32
N THR A 100 -7.65 -16.63 6.34
CA THR A 100 -8.74 -16.73 5.36
C THR A 100 -9.98 -17.44 5.93
N SER A 101 -9.80 -18.34 6.90
CA SER A 101 -10.88 -19.14 7.48
C SER A 101 -11.31 -18.70 8.88
N PHE A 102 -10.63 -17.72 9.47
CA PHE A 102 -10.88 -17.28 10.83
C PHE A 102 -12.25 -16.65 10.98
N VAL A 103 -13.10 -17.30 11.79
CA VAL A 103 -14.43 -16.80 12.20
C VAL A 103 -14.44 -16.78 13.73
N GLY A 104 -13.58 -15.96 14.32
CA GLY A 104 -13.46 -15.80 15.77
C GLY A 104 -13.53 -14.34 16.19
N SER A 105 -13.79 -14.10 17.48
CA SER A 105 -13.62 -12.78 18.10
C SER A 105 -12.17 -12.59 18.54
N GLY A 106 -11.70 -11.34 18.61
CA GLY A 106 -10.38 -11.00 19.17
C GLY A 106 -9.27 -10.77 18.14
N ALA A 107 -9.54 -11.00 16.85
CA ALA A 107 -8.64 -10.60 15.77
C ALA A 107 -9.40 -10.08 14.56
N VAL A 108 -8.82 -9.11 13.85
CA VAL A 108 -9.28 -8.63 12.55
C VAL A 108 -8.33 -9.16 11.49
N CYS A 109 -8.84 -9.98 10.58
CA CYS A 109 -8.08 -10.50 9.46
C CYS A 109 -8.46 -9.74 8.18
N LYS A 110 -7.45 -9.43 7.36
CA LYS A 110 -7.65 -8.86 6.04
C LYS A 110 -6.67 -9.48 5.07
N VAL A 111 -7.17 -9.89 3.92
CA VAL A 111 -6.36 -10.42 2.82
C VAL A 111 -6.56 -9.54 1.60
N ARG A 112 -5.45 -9.19 0.94
CA ARG A 112 -5.47 -8.46 -0.33
C ARG A 112 -4.65 -9.20 -1.36
N THR A 113 -5.27 -9.50 -2.49
CA THR A 113 -4.62 -10.13 -3.63
C THR A 113 -4.54 -9.15 -4.79
N ALA A 114 -3.39 -9.14 -5.44
CA ALA A 114 -3.14 -8.53 -6.73
C ALA A 114 -2.30 -9.53 -7.55
N PRO A 115 -2.23 -9.40 -8.87
CA PRO A 115 -1.56 -10.41 -9.70
C PRO A 115 -0.13 -10.76 -9.26
N ARG A 116 0.64 -9.78 -8.76
CA ARG A 116 2.02 -9.97 -8.30
C ARG A 116 2.22 -9.98 -6.79
N SER A 117 1.19 -9.68 -6.01
CA SER A 117 1.33 -9.54 -4.57
C SER A 117 0.16 -10.11 -3.79
N TYR A 118 0.49 -10.72 -2.66
CA TYR A 118 -0.47 -11.26 -1.72
C TYR A 118 -0.16 -10.71 -0.34
N VAL A 119 -1.06 -9.95 0.25
CA VAL A 119 -0.84 -9.34 1.57
C VAL A 119 -1.83 -9.92 2.56
N ILE A 120 -1.31 -10.45 3.67
CA ILE A 120 -2.09 -10.94 4.80
C ILE A 120 -1.87 -9.99 5.96
N GLY A 121 -2.95 -9.48 6.54
CA GLY A 121 -2.92 -8.67 7.75
C GLY A 121 -3.74 -9.33 8.84
N VAL A 122 -3.17 -9.42 10.05
CA VAL A 122 -3.90 -9.77 11.28
C VAL A 122 -3.67 -8.70 12.33
N TYR A 123 -4.74 -8.17 12.92
CA TYR A 123 -4.68 -7.18 13.99
C TYR A 123 -5.38 -7.71 15.25
N VAL A 124 -4.72 -7.57 16.40
CA VAL A 124 -5.28 -7.86 17.72
C VAL A 124 -5.21 -6.59 18.55
N GLU A 125 -6.35 -6.20 19.12
CA GLU A 125 -6.44 -5.00 19.95
C GLU A 125 -5.52 -5.12 21.17
N GLY A 126 -4.79 -4.04 21.46
CA GLY A 126 -3.84 -3.99 22.58
C GLY A 126 -2.52 -4.76 22.38
N VAL A 127 -2.40 -5.54 21.30
CA VAL A 127 -1.15 -6.22 20.92
C VAL A 127 -0.50 -5.60 19.69
N GLY A 128 -1.25 -5.44 18.60
CA GLY A 128 -0.73 -4.85 17.36
C GLY A 128 -1.14 -5.61 16.10
N SER A 129 -0.40 -5.38 15.03
CA SER A 129 -0.63 -5.92 13.69
C SER A 129 0.56 -6.74 13.19
N ILE A 130 0.26 -7.83 12.51
CA ILE A 130 1.20 -8.54 11.64
C ILE A 130 0.77 -8.28 10.20
N ILE A 131 1.71 -7.82 9.36
CA ILE A 131 1.49 -7.61 7.93
C ILE A 131 2.52 -8.43 7.16
N VAL A 132 2.06 -9.42 6.39
CA VAL A 132 2.92 -10.28 5.57
C VAL A 132 2.69 -9.99 4.11
N ASN A 133 3.71 -9.49 3.42
CA ASN A 133 3.71 -9.22 2.00
C ASN A 133 4.40 -10.39 1.27
N GLY A 134 3.68 -11.07 0.38
CA GLY A 134 4.22 -12.06 -0.54
C GLY A 134 4.32 -11.50 -1.96
N TRP A 135 5.45 -11.73 -2.64
CA TRP A 135 5.61 -11.44 -4.07
C TRP A 135 5.53 -12.75 -4.86
N LEU A 136 4.51 -12.87 -5.73
CA LEU A 136 4.12 -14.14 -6.37
C LEU A 136 4.74 -14.35 -7.76
N SER A 137 5.32 -13.31 -8.38
CA SER A 137 5.67 -13.31 -9.81
C SER A 137 7.18 -13.29 -10.09
N THR A 138 8.04 -13.66 -9.12
CA THR A 138 9.51 -13.56 -9.24
C THR A 138 10.25 -14.90 -9.33
N GLY A 139 9.56 -16.03 -9.50
CA GLY A 139 10.17 -17.36 -9.51
C GLY A 139 10.59 -17.86 -8.12
N ASP A 140 11.03 -16.96 -7.25
CA ASP A 140 11.14 -17.17 -5.80
C ASP A 140 9.94 -16.53 -5.11
N CYS A 141 9.16 -17.30 -4.34
CA CYS A 141 8.22 -16.72 -3.41
C CYS A 141 9.01 -16.02 -2.31
N ARG A 142 8.95 -14.70 -2.27
CA ARG A 142 9.56 -13.90 -1.20
C ARG A 142 8.47 -13.38 -0.30
N TYR A 143 8.67 -13.54 1.00
CA TYR A 143 7.77 -13.01 2.02
C TYR A 143 8.49 -11.98 2.87
N TRP A 144 7.77 -10.92 3.22
CA TRP A 144 8.22 -9.90 4.14
C TRP A 144 7.15 -9.69 5.19
N ALA A 145 7.42 -10.14 6.41
CA ALA A 145 6.52 -9.98 7.54
C ALA A 145 6.99 -8.86 8.45
N GLU A 146 6.11 -7.91 8.72
CA GLU A 146 6.34 -6.82 9.66
C GLU A 146 5.42 -6.99 10.85
N PHE A 147 5.96 -6.77 12.05
CA PHE A 147 5.15 -6.55 13.23
C PHE A 147 5.12 -5.06 13.58
N LEU A 148 3.92 -4.58 13.87
CA LEU A 148 3.63 -3.20 14.22
C LEU A 148 2.86 -3.25 15.55
N PRO A 149 3.40 -2.77 16.69
CA PRO A 149 2.69 -2.74 17.97
C PRO A 149 1.58 -1.64 18.02
N TRP A 150 0.82 -1.50 16.93
CA TRP A 150 -0.34 -0.63 16.74
C TRP A 150 -1.22 -1.18 15.61
N SER A 151 -2.37 -0.55 15.35
CA SER A 151 -3.25 -0.92 14.23
C SER A 151 -2.72 -0.38 12.90
N SER A 152 -2.39 -1.28 11.97
CA SER A 152 -1.89 -0.90 10.64
C SER A 152 -2.95 -0.20 9.80
N CYS A 153 -2.56 0.81 9.01
CA CYS A 153 -3.46 1.43 8.04
C CYS A 153 -3.96 0.43 6.98
N PHE A 154 -3.31 -0.73 6.82
CA PHE A 154 -3.77 -1.81 5.94
C PHE A 154 -5.22 -2.25 6.21
N PHE A 155 -5.67 -2.24 7.47
CA PHE A 155 -7.03 -2.66 7.84
C PHE A 155 -8.11 -1.65 7.42
N ARG A 156 -7.72 -0.43 7.03
CA ARG A 156 -8.65 0.58 6.54
C ARG A 156 -9.17 0.21 5.14
N PRO A 157 -10.40 0.60 4.77
CA PRO A 157 -10.90 0.46 3.40
C PRO A 157 -9.96 1.16 2.42
N SER A 158 -9.45 0.41 1.44
CA SER A 158 -8.44 0.86 0.47
C SER A 158 -9.01 0.86 -0.94
N PHE A 159 -8.52 1.74 -1.80
CA PHE A 159 -8.84 1.68 -3.23
C PHE A 159 -8.32 0.42 -3.91
N ARG A 160 -7.39 -0.31 -3.26
CA ARG A 160 -6.82 -1.57 -3.72
C ARG A 160 -7.59 -2.80 -3.26
N ASP A 161 -8.60 -2.64 -2.41
CA ASP A 161 -9.43 -3.76 -1.96
C ASP A 161 -10.40 -4.17 -3.08
N GLY A 162 -10.37 -5.44 -3.49
CA GLY A 162 -11.30 -5.97 -4.50
C GLY A 162 -11.11 -5.40 -5.91
N VAL A 163 -9.92 -4.89 -6.24
CA VAL A 163 -9.65 -4.33 -7.57
C VAL A 163 -9.81 -5.39 -8.65
N SER A 164 -10.54 -5.03 -9.70
CA SER A 164 -10.74 -5.91 -10.87
C SER A 164 -9.46 -6.00 -11.69
N VAL A 165 -9.05 -7.24 -12.00
CA VAL A 165 -7.97 -7.53 -12.94
C VAL A 165 -8.58 -7.86 -14.29
N ILE A 166 -8.23 -7.08 -15.32
CA ILE A 166 -8.70 -7.27 -16.69
C ILE A 166 -7.53 -7.81 -17.52
N PRO A 167 -7.66 -9.02 -18.10
CA PRO A 167 -6.67 -9.52 -19.04
C PRO A 167 -6.60 -8.63 -20.29
N GLU A 168 -5.45 -8.02 -20.55
CA GLU A 168 -5.27 -7.16 -21.73
C GLU A 168 -3.80 -7.13 -22.19
N VAL A 169 -3.60 -7.29 -23.51
CA VAL A 169 -2.28 -7.43 -24.12
C VAL A 169 -1.51 -6.11 -24.01
N TYR A 170 -0.25 -6.17 -23.56
CA TYR A 170 0.56 -4.99 -23.26
C TYR A 170 0.69 -4.00 -24.42
N CYS A 171 0.86 -4.49 -25.64
CA CYS A 171 1.01 -3.64 -26.82
C CYS A 171 -0.21 -2.74 -27.07
N ARG A 172 -1.39 -3.08 -26.52
CA ARG A 172 -2.61 -2.29 -26.67
C ARG A 172 -2.70 -1.10 -25.72
N TRP A 173 -1.92 -1.07 -24.65
CA TRP A 173 -2.01 -0.03 -23.63
C TRP A 173 -0.69 0.64 -23.24
N VAL A 174 0.47 0.09 -23.64
CA VAL A 174 1.80 0.67 -23.36
C VAL A 174 1.93 2.14 -23.81
N HIS A 175 1.36 2.48 -24.97
CA HIS A 175 1.42 3.85 -25.51
C HIS A 175 0.42 4.80 -24.84
N ALA A 176 -0.50 4.28 -24.02
CA ALA A 176 -1.45 5.06 -23.25
C ALA A 176 -1.00 5.32 -21.80
N VAL A 177 0.17 4.79 -21.40
CA VAL A 177 0.74 5.04 -20.06
C VAL A 177 1.05 6.52 -19.90
N SER A 178 0.49 7.11 -18.85
CA SER A 178 0.42 8.56 -18.66
C SER A 178 1.11 9.08 -17.38
N CYS A 179 1.88 8.23 -16.69
CA CYS A 179 2.56 8.60 -15.44
C CYS A 179 3.38 9.89 -15.56
N MET A 180 4.11 10.05 -16.67
CA MET A 180 4.95 11.21 -16.93
C MET A 180 4.14 12.46 -17.22
N GLN A 181 2.99 12.33 -17.89
CA GLN A 181 2.09 13.45 -18.17
C GLN A 181 1.52 13.99 -16.87
N PHE A 182 1.13 13.11 -15.93
CA PHE A 182 0.69 13.53 -14.59
C PHE A 182 1.82 14.19 -13.80
N SER A 183 2.99 13.54 -13.68
CA SER A 183 4.09 14.05 -12.85
C SER A 183 4.72 15.35 -13.37
N SER A 184 4.67 15.60 -14.68
CA SER A 184 5.22 16.83 -15.29
C SER A 184 4.22 17.97 -15.41
N ALA A 185 2.93 17.74 -15.12
CA ALA A 185 1.90 18.77 -15.25
C ALA A 185 1.90 19.79 -14.09
N GLY A 186 2.47 19.44 -12.94
CA GLY A 186 2.47 20.28 -11.74
C GLY A 186 1.04 20.60 -11.27
N ASP A 187 0.72 21.90 -11.22
CA ASP A 187 -0.61 22.42 -10.86
C ASP A 187 -1.63 22.40 -12.01
N LYS A 188 -1.26 21.94 -13.21
CA LYS A 188 -2.14 21.90 -14.38
C LYS A 188 -2.86 20.56 -14.50
N VAL A 189 -3.95 20.56 -15.27
CA VAL A 189 -4.65 19.34 -15.67
C VAL A 189 -3.97 18.73 -16.90
N PRO A 190 -3.32 17.55 -16.81
CA PRO A 190 -2.61 16.93 -17.93
C PRO A 190 -3.57 16.45 -19.01
N SER A 191 -3.16 16.55 -20.28
CA SER A 191 -3.86 15.88 -21.37
C SER A 191 -3.32 14.46 -21.52
N VAL A 192 -4.22 13.47 -21.46
CA VAL A 192 -3.85 12.05 -21.43
C VAL A 192 -4.57 11.26 -22.51
N THR A 193 -3.93 10.19 -22.96
CA THR A 193 -4.52 9.21 -23.87
C THR A 193 -5.28 8.16 -23.06
N THR A 194 -6.34 7.62 -23.65
CA THR A 194 -7.10 6.51 -23.07
C THR A 194 -6.88 5.21 -23.84
N VAL A 195 -7.12 4.09 -23.17
CA VAL A 195 -7.26 2.78 -23.81
C VAL A 195 -8.69 2.28 -23.64
N LYS A 196 -9.24 1.67 -24.69
CA LYS A 196 -10.56 1.03 -24.65
C LYS A 196 -10.41 -0.47 -24.43
N VAL A 197 -10.93 -0.96 -23.31
CA VAL A 197 -10.91 -2.37 -22.89
C VAL A 197 -12.32 -2.80 -22.55
N ASN A 198 -12.80 -3.89 -23.15
CA ASN A 198 -14.16 -4.41 -22.95
C ASN A 198 -15.27 -3.35 -23.08
N GLY A 199 -15.11 -2.43 -24.03
CA GLY A 199 -16.09 -1.37 -24.29
C GLY A 199 -15.98 -0.12 -23.41
N ARG A 200 -15.21 -0.16 -22.31
CA ARG A 200 -14.98 0.97 -21.40
C ARG A 200 -13.61 1.61 -21.64
N GLU A 201 -13.50 2.91 -21.45
CA GLU A 201 -12.24 3.64 -21.58
C GLU A 201 -11.56 3.82 -20.22
N TYR A 202 -10.24 3.75 -20.22
CA TYR A 202 -9.41 3.89 -19.03
C TYR A 202 -8.20 4.77 -19.30
N VAL A 203 -7.75 5.49 -18.28
CA VAL A 203 -6.46 6.19 -18.25
C VAL A 203 -5.45 5.30 -17.55
N VAL A 204 -4.36 4.93 -18.21
CA VAL A 204 -3.32 4.09 -17.60
C VAL A 204 -2.32 4.99 -16.90
N THR A 205 -2.25 4.95 -15.57
CA THR A 205 -1.43 5.87 -14.76
C THR A 205 -0.08 5.29 -14.36
N SER A 206 0.09 3.98 -14.43
CA SER A 206 1.37 3.33 -14.15
C SER A 206 1.50 2.02 -14.92
N ALA A 207 2.72 1.54 -15.08
CA ALA A 207 3.04 0.27 -15.69
C ALA A 207 4.24 -0.36 -14.98
N VAL A 208 4.18 -1.67 -14.76
CA VAL A 208 5.27 -2.49 -14.25
C VAL A 208 5.53 -3.60 -15.27
N TYR A 209 6.81 -3.83 -15.56
CA TYR A 209 7.27 -4.84 -16.50
C TYR A 209 8.34 -5.71 -15.85
N SER A 210 8.19 -7.03 -16.00
CA SER A 210 9.22 -8.03 -15.83
C SER A 210 9.31 -8.88 -17.10
N ARG A 211 10.30 -9.79 -17.16
CA ARG A 211 10.47 -10.70 -18.30
C ARG A 211 9.23 -11.59 -18.54
N GLU A 212 8.51 -11.94 -17.48
CA GLU A 212 7.43 -12.93 -17.49
C GLU A 212 6.04 -12.31 -17.30
N TYR A 213 5.99 -11.01 -17.02
CA TYR A 213 4.75 -10.38 -16.55
C TYR A 213 4.72 -8.88 -16.82
N ARG A 214 3.55 -8.35 -17.21
CA ARG A 214 3.32 -6.91 -17.37
C ARG A 214 1.97 -6.52 -16.79
N GLU A 215 1.95 -5.44 -16.02
CA GLU A 215 0.71 -4.88 -15.46
C GLU A 215 0.69 -3.37 -15.51
N GLY A 216 -0.50 -2.80 -15.58
CA GLY A 216 -0.71 -1.37 -15.47
C GLY A 216 -1.87 -1.05 -14.54
N GLU A 217 -1.70 -0.04 -13.69
CA GLU A 217 -2.81 0.54 -12.96
C GLU A 217 -3.56 1.47 -13.90
N ALA A 218 -4.83 1.17 -14.14
CA ALA A 218 -5.68 1.94 -15.03
C ALA A 218 -6.92 2.44 -14.28
N TRP A 219 -7.42 3.60 -14.68
CA TRP A 219 -8.47 4.30 -13.97
C TRP A 219 -9.63 4.60 -14.91
N ALA A 220 -10.82 4.19 -14.50
CA ALA A 220 -12.03 4.70 -15.10
C ALA A 220 -12.21 6.17 -14.70
N PHE A 221 -12.95 6.91 -15.50
CA PHE A 221 -13.14 8.34 -15.30
C PHE A 221 -14.59 8.74 -15.56
N VAL A 222 -14.98 9.87 -14.96
CA VAL A 222 -16.26 10.54 -15.18
C VAL A 222 -16.01 11.99 -15.55
N ARG A 223 -16.99 12.67 -16.15
CA ARG A 223 -16.88 14.12 -16.35
C ARG A 223 -16.86 14.82 -15.00
N LEU A 224 -16.16 15.95 -14.93
CA LEU A 224 -16.08 16.73 -13.68
C LEU A 224 -17.47 17.09 -13.12
N GLY A 225 -18.44 17.43 -13.97
CA GLY A 225 -19.80 17.75 -13.55
C GLY A 225 -20.58 16.58 -12.94
N ASP A 226 -20.17 15.34 -13.19
CA ASP A 226 -20.82 14.12 -12.68
C ASP A 226 -20.09 13.58 -11.42
N TRP A 227 -19.00 14.22 -11.00
CA TRP A 227 -18.22 13.81 -9.84
C TRP A 227 -18.70 14.52 -8.57
N ALA A 228 -19.14 13.74 -7.58
CA ALA A 228 -19.66 14.26 -6.32
C ALA A 228 -18.58 14.48 -5.24
N GLY A 229 -17.34 14.05 -5.49
CA GLY A 229 -16.24 14.11 -4.52
C GLY A 229 -15.33 15.32 -4.69
N PRO A 230 -14.30 15.45 -3.84
CA PRO A 230 -13.23 16.43 -4.06
C PRO A 230 -12.42 16.06 -5.31
N SER A 231 -11.92 17.09 -6.00
CA SER A 231 -11.07 16.93 -7.18
C SER A 231 -9.73 17.61 -6.98
N PHE A 232 -8.68 17.02 -7.53
CA PHE A 232 -7.30 17.44 -7.29
C PHE A 232 -6.52 17.51 -8.60
N THR A 233 -5.65 18.49 -8.73
CA THR A 233 -4.50 18.38 -9.63
C THR A 233 -3.54 17.31 -9.11
N TYR A 234 -2.58 16.87 -9.92
CA TYR A 234 -1.64 15.82 -9.49
C TYR A 234 -0.86 16.23 -8.23
N ASP A 235 -0.30 17.45 -8.21
CA ASP A 235 0.44 17.97 -7.04
C ASP A 235 -0.43 18.09 -5.79
N GLN A 236 -1.69 18.50 -5.95
CA GLN A 236 -2.64 18.53 -4.83
C GLN A 236 -2.90 17.12 -4.30
N ASN A 237 -3.06 16.13 -5.19
CA ASN A 237 -3.28 14.75 -4.80
C ASN A 237 -2.06 14.18 -4.03
N ILE A 238 -0.84 14.53 -4.45
CA ILE A 238 0.39 14.17 -3.73
C ILE A 238 0.40 14.79 -2.32
N LYS A 239 0.06 16.07 -2.18
CA LYS A 239 -0.02 16.74 -0.86
C LYS A 239 -1.05 16.07 0.06
N GLU A 240 -2.17 15.59 -0.47
CA GLU A 240 -3.16 14.83 0.29
C GLU A 240 -2.62 13.47 0.76
N MET A 241 -1.79 12.81 -0.05
CA MET A 241 -1.10 11.56 0.35
C MET A 241 -0.02 11.82 1.39
N GLU A 242 0.78 12.88 1.24
CA GLU A 242 1.84 13.27 2.18
C GLU A 242 1.27 13.65 3.53
N ALA A 243 0.13 14.36 3.55
CA ALA A 243 -0.60 14.65 4.78
C ALA A 243 -1.33 13.43 5.37
N GLY A 244 -1.26 12.26 4.72
CA GLY A 244 -1.89 11.03 5.18
C GLY A 244 -3.42 11.00 5.06
N ARG A 245 -4.03 11.97 4.38
CA ARG A 245 -5.49 11.99 4.12
C ARG A 245 -5.89 10.99 3.03
N LYS A 246 -4.95 10.63 2.15
CA LYS A 246 -5.13 9.62 1.10
C LYS A 246 -4.09 8.50 1.16
N GLU A 247 -4.49 7.31 0.71
CA GLU A 247 -3.57 6.19 0.54
C GLU A 247 -2.59 6.50 -0.59
N ARG A 248 -1.32 6.14 -0.42
CA ARG A 248 -0.31 6.29 -1.47
C ARG A 248 -0.70 5.53 -2.74
N GLY A 249 -0.80 6.27 -3.84
CA GLY A 249 -1.22 5.76 -5.15
C GLY A 249 -2.71 5.92 -5.45
N ASP A 250 -3.53 6.40 -4.49
CA ASP A 250 -4.95 6.64 -4.73
C ASP A 250 -5.17 7.85 -5.67
N GLN A 251 -5.44 7.58 -6.93
CA GLN A 251 -5.72 8.61 -7.94
C GLN A 251 -7.20 8.99 -8.04
N ARG A 252 -8.10 8.50 -7.16
CA ARG A 252 -9.50 8.91 -7.19
C ARG A 252 -9.63 10.42 -6.92
N GLY A 253 -10.38 11.14 -7.74
CA GLY A 253 -10.44 12.60 -7.66
C GLY A 253 -9.36 13.32 -8.46
N THR A 254 -8.34 12.63 -9.00
CA THR A 254 -7.32 13.30 -9.82
C THR A 254 -7.91 13.74 -11.17
N LEU A 255 -7.64 15.00 -11.54
CA LEU A 255 -8.10 15.61 -12.78
C LEU A 255 -7.26 15.18 -13.98
N ALA A 256 -7.93 14.93 -15.11
CA ALA A 256 -7.28 14.65 -16.39
C ALA A 256 -8.10 15.27 -17.54
N LYS A 257 -7.41 15.73 -18.59
CA LYS A 257 -8.04 16.19 -19.83
C LYS A 257 -8.06 15.07 -20.85
N ILE A 258 -9.26 14.63 -21.22
CA ILE A 258 -9.49 13.51 -22.13
C ILE A 258 -10.28 14.04 -23.33
N ARG A 259 -9.67 14.00 -24.52
CA ARG A 259 -10.25 14.58 -25.75
C ARG A 259 -10.75 16.03 -25.59
N GLY A 260 -10.04 16.82 -24.78
CA GLY A 260 -10.37 18.23 -24.52
C GLY A 260 -11.33 18.48 -23.35
N GLU A 261 -12.06 17.46 -22.88
CA GLU A 261 -12.94 17.56 -21.72
C GLU A 261 -12.16 17.32 -20.40
N ILE A 262 -12.54 18.01 -19.34
CA ILE A 262 -11.97 17.77 -17.99
C ILE A 262 -12.78 16.67 -17.32
N CYS A 263 -12.06 15.60 -16.97
CA CYS A 263 -12.56 14.40 -16.31
C CYS A 263 -11.86 14.18 -14.97
N VAL A 264 -12.46 13.31 -14.17
CA VAL A 264 -11.96 12.91 -12.84
C VAL A 264 -11.77 11.40 -12.84
N LEU A 265 -10.59 10.94 -12.40
CA LEU A 265 -10.32 9.52 -12.18
C LEU A 265 -11.16 9.02 -10.99
N SER A 266 -11.80 7.86 -11.12
CA SER A 266 -12.90 7.45 -10.23
C SER A 266 -12.72 6.05 -9.62
N GLU A 267 -12.29 5.07 -10.42
CA GLU A 267 -12.23 3.67 -10.04
C GLU A 267 -10.99 3.03 -10.65
N MET A 268 -10.24 2.28 -9.85
CA MET A 268 -9.03 1.58 -10.31
C MET A 268 -9.37 0.18 -10.84
N VAL A 269 -8.71 -0.20 -11.92
CA VAL A 269 -8.58 -1.57 -12.42
C VAL A 269 -7.10 -1.88 -12.66
N ILE A 270 -6.75 -3.16 -12.72
CA ILE A 270 -5.43 -3.61 -13.14
C ILE A 270 -5.57 -4.21 -14.54
N LEU A 271 -4.82 -3.68 -15.51
CA LEU A 271 -4.64 -4.34 -16.80
C LEU A 271 -3.46 -5.29 -16.67
N ALA A 272 -3.67 -6.58 -16.89
CA ALA A 272 -2.61 -7.59 -16.76
C ALA A 272 -2.42 -8.34 -18.07
N ASP A 273 -1.17 -8.41 -18.52
CA ASP A 273 -0.75 -9.22 -19.66
C ASP A 273 -0.09 -10.50 -19.14
N HIS A 274 -0.81 -11.61 -19.27
CA HIS A 274 -0.34 -12.95 -18.94
C HIS A 274 0.20 -13.71 -20.16
N SER A 275 0.34 -13.05 -21.32
CA SER A 275 0.93 -13.71 -22.49
C SER A 275 2.39 -14.06 -22.20
N SER A 276 2.69 -15.35 -22.21
CA SER A 276 4.07 -15.84 -22.30
C SER A 276 4.66 -15.31 -23.60
N LEU A 277 5.80 -14.61 -23.51
CA LEU A 277 6.61 -14.24 -24.68
C LEU A 277 6.91 -15.46 -25.56
#